data_AF-A0A535MWL8-F1
#
_entry.id   AF-A0A535MWL8-F1
#
_cell.length_a   1.000
_cell.length_b   1.000
_cell.length_c   1.000
_cell.angle_alpha   90.00
_cell.angle_beta   90.00
_cell.angle_gamma   90.00
#
_symmetry.space_group_name_H-M   'P 1'
#
loop_
_entity.id
_entity.type
_entity.pdbx_description
1 polymer ?
#
loop_
_entity_poly.entity_id
_entity_poly.type
_entity_poly.pdbx_seq_one_letter_code
_entity_poly.pdbx_strand_id
1 'polypeptide(L)'
;MPDVQIEASVLFGIAWLSFAVFFVGVVAGTVLVGRAYRLALAIFVVATVGGFTFSYLAGFSIGRFTAVLPLVITAFAVTQYRDLRLQLAAQAAAIGIYVLLAWIFAEQVHFWGIQFELPLSLIAYAAALILPPGKNPARA
;
A
#
# COMPACT_ATOMS: atom_id res chain seq x y z
N MET A 1 -29.99 -0.79 21.72
CA MET A 1 -29.81 0.32 20.76
C MET A 1 -29.55 -0.29 19.39
N PRO A 2 -30.57 -0.44 18.54
CA PRO A 2 -30.45 -1.06 17.22
C PRO A 2 -29.54 -0.26 16.26
N ASP A 3 -29.48 1.07 16.42
CA ASP A 3 -28.71 1.97 15.55
C ASP A 3 -27.19 1.70 15.62
N VAL A 4 -26.67 1.43 16.83
CA VAL A 4 -25.26 1.09 17.07
C VAL A 4 -24.87 -0.23 16.38
N GLN A 5 -25.81 -1.18 16.30
CA GLN A 5 -25.57 -2.48 15.69
C GLN A 5 -25.54 -2.38 14.16
N ILE A 6 -26.37 -1.50 13.59
CA ILE A 6 -26.36 -1.20 12.15
C ILE A 6 -25.04 -0.52 11.78
N GLU A 7 -24.60 0.49 12.52
CA GLU A 7 -23.32 1.18 12.27
C GLU A 7 -22.12 0.23 12.32
N ALA A 8 -22.05 -0.65 13.32
CA ALA A 8 -20.99 -1.65 13.44
C ALA A 8 -20.96 -2.61 12.24
N SER A 9 -22.13 -3.06 11.77
CA SER A 9 -22.23 -3.97 10.62
C SER A 9 -21.83 -3.30 9.29
N VAL A 10 -22.14 -2.01 9.11
CA VAL A 10 -21.70 -1.24 7.94
C VAL A 10 -20.20 -1.05 7.94
N LEU A 11 -19.60 -0.65 9.08
CA LEU A 11 -18.15 -0.49 9.21
C LEU A 11 -17.40 -1.80 8.98
N PHE A 12 -17.95 -2.90 9.48
CA PHE A 12 -17.42 -4.24 9.23
C PHE A 12 -17.44 -4.59 7.73
N GLY A 13 -18.58 -4.33 7.06
CA GLY A 13 -18.69 -4.53 5.61
C GLY A 13 -17.69 -3.70 4.81
N ILE A 14 -17.50 -2.43 5.17
CA ILE A 14 -16.53 -1.53 4.53
C ILE A 14 -15.10 -2.07 4.73
N ALA A 15 -14.74 -2.47 5.94
CA ALA A 15 -13.42 -3.02 6.22
C ALA A 15 -13.10 -4.22 5.34
N TRP A 16 -13.99 -5.22 5.30
CA TRP A 16 -13.76 -6.42 4.49
C TRP A 16 -13.78 -6.16 2.98
N LEU A 17 -14.62 -5.22 2.52
CA LEU A 17 -14.59 -4.79 1.12
C LEU A 17 -13.25 -4.13 0.78
N SER A 18 -12.74 -3.24 1.63
CA SER A 18 -11.43 -2.61 1.46
C SER A 18 -10.29 -3.63 1.45
N PHE A 19 -10.36 -4.65 2.30
CA PHE A 19 -9.41 -5.76 2.29
C PHE A 19 -9.48 -6.58 0.98
N ALA A 20 -10.68 -6.87 0.49
CA ALA A 20 -10.86 -7.57 -0.78
C ALA A 20 -10.29 -6.76 -1.96
N VAL A 21 -10.56 -5.45 -1.99
CA VAL A 21 -10.00 -4.52 -3.00
C VAL A 21 -8.48 -4.51 -2.94
N PHE A 22 -7.90 -4.45 -1.72
CA PHE A 22 -6.47 -4.53 -1.53
C PHE A 22 -5.90 -5.85 -2.09
N PHE A 23 -6.43 -7.00 -1.66
CA PHE A 23 -5.89 -8.29 -2.03
C PHE A 23 -6.01 -8.56 -3.53
N VAL A 24 -7.21 -8.38 -4.10
CA VAL A 24 -7.46 -8.57 -5.53
C VAL A 24 -6.65 -7.57 -6.36
N GLY A 25 -6.55 -6.32 -5.91
CA GLY A 25 -5.77 -5.29 -6.58
C GLY A 25 -4.27 -5.61 -6.61
N VAL A 26 -3.70 -6.12 -5.51
CA VAL A 26 -2.28 -6.54 -5.48
C VAL A 26 -2.02 -7.70 -6.43
N VAL A 27 -2.89 -8.71 -6.42
CA VAL A 27 -2.77 -9.87 -7.34
C VAL A 27 -2.92 -9.43 -8.80
N ALA A 28 -3.95 -8.63 -9.11
CA ALA A 28 -4.16 -8.13 -10.47
C ALA A 28 -3.00 -7.21 -10.93
N GLY A 29 -2.54 -6.30 -10.06
CA GLY A 29 -1.44 -5.39 -10.33
C GLY A 29 -0.14 -6.14 -10.60
N THR A 30 0.19 -7.17 -9.81
CA THR A 30 1.40 -7.98 -10.02
C THR A 30 1.35 -8.78 -11.32
N VAL A 31 0.20 -9.33 -11.70
CA VAL A 31 0.03 -10.02 -12.99
C VAL A 31 0.16 -9.03 -14.16
N LEU A 32 -0.38 -7.82 -14.02
CA LEU A 32 -0.40 -6.82 -15.08
C LEU A 32 0.88 -6.00 -15.18
N VAL A 33 1.74 -5.95 -14.15
CA VAL A 33 2.92 -5.06 -14.13
C VAL A 33 3.85 -5.31 -15.32
N GLY A 34 3.97 -6.57 -15.76
CA GLY A 34 4.78 -6.98 -16.92
C GLY A 34 4.15 -6.66 -18.28
N ARG A 35 2.82 -6.49 -18.34
CA ARG A 35 2.07 -6.29 -19.59
C ARG A 35 1.65 -4.84 -19.81
N ALA A 36 1.17 -4.19 -18.75
CA ALA A 36 0.60 -2.84 -18.78
C ALA A 36 0.98 -2.08 -17.50
N TYR A 37 2.22 -1.59 -17.44
CA TYR A 37 2.79 -0.96 -16.23
C TYR A 37 1.93 0.18 -15.66
N ARG A 38 1.45 1.10 -16.50
CA ARG A 38 0.61 2.22 -16.05
C ARG A 38 -0.73 1.77 -15.46
N LEU A 39 -1.36 0.77 -16.08
CA LEU A 39 -2.60 0.18 -15.57
C LEU A 39 -2.34 -0.55 -14.25
N ALA A 40 -1.24 -1.31 -14.16
CA ALA A 40 -0.84 -1.97 -12.94
C ALA A 40 -0.59 -0.95 -11.80
N LEU A 41 0.04 0.18 -12.09
CA LEU A 41 0.22 1.24 -11.10
C LEU A 41 -1.11 1.82 -10.62
N ALA A 42 -2.05 2.08 -11.53
CA ALA A 42 -3.37 2.58 -11.16
C ALA A 42 -4.10 1.58 -10.24
N ILE A 43 -4.01 0.28 -10.55
CA ILE A 43 -4.56 -0.78 -9.71
C ILE A 43 -3.86 -0.82 -8.35
N PHE A 44 -2.53 -0.69 -8.32
CA PHE A 44 -1.77 -0.64 -7.08
C PHE A 44 -2.13 0.58 -6.21
N VAL A 45 -2.40 1.75 -6.80
CA VAL A 45 -2.90 2.92 -6.07
C VAL A 45 -4.23 2.59 -5.38
N VAL A 46 -5.20 2.02 -6.11
CA VAL A 46 -6.51 1.65 -5.55
C VAL A 46 -6.35 0.59 -4.45
N ALA A 47 -5.50 -0.41 -4.69
CA ALA A 47 -5.20 -1.44 -3.72
C ALA A 47 -4.60 -0.85 -2.44
N THR A 48 -3.58 0.00 -2.56
CA THR A 48 -2.91 0.68 -1.44
C THR A 48 -3.89 1.48 -0.61
N VAL A 49 -4.79 2.24 -1.24
CA VAL A 49 -5.86 2.97 -0.53
C VAL A 49 -6.75 1.99 0.26
N GLY A 50 -7.21 0.91 -0.38
CA GLY A 50 -7.99 -0.13 0.30
C GLY A 50 -7.25 -0.77 1.48
N GLY A 51 -5.94 -1.01 1.35
CA GLY A 51 -5.12 -1.58 2.41
C GLY A 51 -4.98 -0.66 3.62
N PHE A 52 -4.79 0.65 3.38
CA PHE A 52 -4.78 1.65 4.45
C PHE A 52 -6.15 1.85 5.09
N THR A 53 -7.24 1.87 4.30
CA THR A 53 -8.61 1.95 4.83
C THR A 53 -8.95 0.75 5.72
N PHE A 54 -8.62 -0.47 5.28
CA PHE A 54 -8.79 -1.66 6.11
C PHE A 54 -7.96 -1.58 7.40
N SER A 55 -6.69 -1.17 7.29
CA SER A 55 -5.80 -1.06 8.43
C SER A 55 -6.30 -0.09 9.50
N TYR A 56 -6.90 1.03 9.06
CA TYR A 56 -7.51 2.01 9.93
C TYR A 56 -8.75 1.47 10.66
N LEU A 57 -9.62 0.76 9.93
CA LEU A 57 -10.87 0.21 10.48
C LEU A 57 -10.64 -1.04 11.36
N ALA A 58 -9.61 -1.85 11.08
CA ALA A 58 -9.39 -3.15 11.72
C ALA A 58 -8.69 -3.10 13.09
N GLY A 59 -8.16 -1.95 13.52
CA GLY A 59 -7.55 -1.81 14.85
C GLY A 59 -6.14 -2.42 15.01
N PHE A 60 -5.60 -2.38 16.25
CA PHE A 60 -4.15 -2.18 16.52
C PHE A 60 -3.30 -3.43 16.24
N SER A 61 -3.91 -4.61 16.26
CA SER A 61 -3.20 -5.87 16.09
C SER A 61 -3.11 -6.30 14.63
N ILE A 62 -4.21 -6.18 13.88
CA ILE A 62 -4.29 -6.57 12.46
C ILE A 62 -3.84 -5.41 11.55
N GLY A 63 -4.23 -4.18 11.89
CA GLY A 63 -3.97 -2.97 11.10
C GLY A 63 -2.48 -2.64 10.93
N ARG A 64 -1.64 -3.02 11.90
CA ARG A 64 -0.19 -2.78 11.85
C ARG A 64 0.51 -3.62 10.78
N PHE A 65 0.12 -4.88 10.62
CA PHE A 65 0.64 -5.73 9.56
C PHE A 65 0.13 -5.25 8.20
N THR A 66 -1.13 -4.86 8.11
CA THR A 66 -1.72 -4.39 6.85
C THR A 66 -1.34 -2.95 6.47
N ALA A 67 -0.66 -2.17 7.33
CA ALA A 67 -0.08 -0.87 6.98
C ALA A 67 1.31 -1.01 6.32
N VAL A 68 2.11 -2.01 6.74
CA VAL A 68 3.42 -2.31 6.13
C VAL A 68 3.26 -2.81 4.70
N LEU A 69 2.28 -3.69 4.47
CA LEU A 69 2.10 -4.33 3.17
C LEU A 69 1.93 -3.30 2.03
N PRO A 70 1.03 -2.30 2.12
CA PRO A 70 0.86 -1.25 1.13
C PRO A 70 2.16 -0.48 0.84
N LEU A 71 2.99 -0.21 1.84
CA LEU A 71 4.31 0.43 1.66
C LEU A 71 5.26 -0.47 0.87
N VAL A 72 5.36 -1.75 1.24
CA VAL A 72 6.18 -2.77 0.56
C VAL A 72 5.74 -2.95 -0.89
N ILE A 73 4.43 -2.98 -1.13
CA ILE A 73 3.84 -3.08 -2.47
C ILE A 73 4.14 -1.83 -3.29
N THR A 74 4.05 -0.65 -2.68
CA THR A 74 4.40 0.61 -3.35
C THR A 74 5.87 0.58 -3.76
N ALA A 75 6.77 0.24 -2.83
CA ALA A 75 8.20 0.12 -3.10
C ALA A 75 8.48 -0.87 -4.24
N PHE A 76 7.80 -2.02 -4.25
CA PHE A 76 7.88 -3.00 -5.34
C PHE A 76 7.42 -2.40 -6.68
N ALA A 77 6.22 -1.82 -6.73
CA ALA A 77 5.62 -1.29 -7.94
C ALA A 77 6.47 -0.17 -8.59
N VAL A 78 7.02 0.74 -7.78
CA VAL A 78 7.83 1.86 -8.30
C VAL A 78 9.24 1.45 -8.71
N THR A 79 9.75 0.31 -8.22
CA THR A 79 11.12 -0.16 -8.51
C THR A 79 11.19 -1.40 -9.41
N GLN A 80 10.06 -1.93 -9.89
CA GLN A 80 9.98 -3.21 -10.61
C GLN A 80 10.92 -3.36 -11.82
N TYR A 81 11.29 -2.26 -12.47
CA TYR A 81 12.21 -2.25 -13.63
C TYR A 81 13.59 -1.64 -13.34
N ARG A 82 13.91 -1.39 -12.06
CA ARG A 82 15.19 -0.86 -11.60
C ARG A 82 16.11 -1.99 -11.14
N ASP A 83 17.39 -1.69 -10.95
CA ASP A 83 18.38 -2.67 -10.48
C ASP A 83 17.98 -3.30 -9.14
N LEU A 84 18.36 -4.57 -8.95
CA LEU A 84 18.05 -5.34 -7.74
C LEU A 84 18.49 -4.63 -6.45
N ARG A 85 19.64 -3.94 -6.49
CA ARG A 85 20.15 -3.15 -5.36
C ARG A 85 19.19 -2.02 -4.99
N LEU A 86 18.59 -1.36 -5.98
CA LEU A 86 17.64 -0.28 -5.78
C LEU A 86 16.30 -0.81 -5.27
N GLN A 87 15.86 -1.99 -5.75
CA GLN A 87 14.68 -2.65 -5.21
C GLN A 87 14.86 -3.02 -3.73
N LEU A 88 15.99 -3.64 -3.37
CA LEU A 88 16.30 -3.97 -1.99
C LEU A 88 16.41 -2.72 -1.11
N ALA A 89 17.03 -1.64 -1.61
CA ALA A 89 17.09 -0.37 -0.91
C ALA A 89 15.71 0.24 -0.69
N ALA A 90 14.82 0.19 -1.69
CA ALA A 90 13.45 0.69 -1.57
C ALA A 90 12.61 -0.14 -0.59
N GLN A 91 12.79 -1.46 -0.56
CA GLN A 91 12.13 -2.33 0.42
C GLN A 91 12.65 -2.07 1.83
N ALA A 92 13.97 -1.96 2.00
CA ALA A 92 14.58 -1.59 3.27
C ALA A 92 14.12 -0.21 3.75
N ALA A 93 13.97 0.76 2.84
CA ALA A 93 13.43 2.08 3.15
C ALA A 93 11.95 2.00 3.56
N ALA A 94 11.12 1.24 2.87
CA ALA A 94 9.71 1.06 3.23
C ALA A 94 9.55 0.46 4.64
N ILE A 95 10.31 -0.59 4.95
CA ILE A 95 10.34 -1.20 6.29
C ILE A 95 10.91 -0.21 7.31
N GLY A 96 11.98 0.50 6.97
CA GLY A 96 12.62 1.50 7.83
C GLY A 96 11.70 2.67 8.16
N ILE A 97 10.96 3.18 7.18
CA ILE A 97 9.95 4.25 7.36
C ILE A 97 8.88 3.78 8.33
N TYR A 98 8.35 2.56 8.14
CA TYR A 98 7.38 1.98 9.05
C TYR A 98 7.94 1.82 10.48
N VAL A 99 9.12 1.24 10.64
CA VAL A 99 9.75 1.04 11.95
C VAL A 99 10.02 2.37 12.63
N LEU A 100 10.52 3.37 11.90
CA LEU A 100 10.83 4.70 12.42
C LEU A 100 9.57 5.43 12.87
N LEU A 101 8.51 5.42 12.06
CA LEU A 101 7.20 5.97 12.44
C LEU A 101 6.59 5.23 13.63
N ALA A 102 6.67 3.90 13.63
CA ALA A 102 6.17 3.07 14.73
C ALA A 102 6.94 3.26 16.04
N TRP A 103 8.23 3.62 15.98
CA TRP A 103 9.09 3.86 17.13
C TRP A 103 8.93 5.28 17.72
N ILE A 104 8.88 6.31 16.87
CA ILE A 104 8.83 7.71 17.32
C ILE A 104 7.47 8.05 17.94
N PHE A 105 6.37 7.46 17.46
CA PHE A 105 5.02 7.83 17.87
C PHE A 105 4.20 6.61 18.33
N ALA A 106 4.76 5.87 19.30
CA ALA A 106 4.22 4.62 19.82
C ALA A 106 2.75 4.68 20.33
N GLU A 107 2.25 5.86 20.72
CA GLU A 107 0.88 6.03 21.25
C GLU A 107 -0.18 6.34 20.18
N GLN A 108 0.20 6.78 18.98
CA GLN A 108 -0.75 7.23 17.95
C GLN A 108 -0.81 6.33 16.70
N VAL A 109 -0.21 5.13 16.74
CA VAL A 109 0.01 4.21 15.59
C VAL A 109 -1.23 4.01 14.69
N HIS A 110 -2.44 4.17 15.23
CA HIS A 110 -3.71 4.15 14.49
C HIS A 110 -3.90 5.23 13.42
N PHE A 111 -3.31 6.41 13.58
CA PHE A 111 -3.59 7.57 12.73
C PHE A 111 -2.54 7.78 11.61
N TRP A 112 -1.36 7.18 11.71
CA TRP A 112 -0.21 7.51 10.84
C TRP A 112 -0.26 6.89 9.46
N GLY A 113 -0.80 5.68 9.33
CA GLY A 113 -0.89 4.99 8.04
C GLY A 113 -1.65 5.83 7.00
N ILE A 114 -2.75 6.48 7.41
CA ILE A 114 -3.52 7.36 6.53
C ILE A 114 -2.88 8.76 6.40
N GLN A 115 -2.32 9.33 7.47
CA GLN A 115 -1.82 10.71 7.42
C GLN A 115 -0.46 10.89 6.76
N PHE A 116 0.42 9.89 6.85
CA PHE A 116 1.80 10.01 6.37
C PHE A 116 2.15 8.93 5.35
N GLU A 117 1.88 7.65 5.66
CA GLU A 117 2.27 6.55 4.78
C GLU A 117 1.46 6.54 3.48
N LEU A 118 0.17 6.84 3.55
CA LEU A 118 -0.70 6.96 2.37
C LEU A 118 -0.26 8.13 1.46
N PRO A 119 -0.12 9.38 1.91
CA PRO A 119 0.40 10.46 1.05
C PRO A 119 1.77 10.16 0.48
N LEU A 120 2.68 9.57 1.27
CA LEU A 120 3.99 9.17 0.79
C LEU A 120 3.89 8.12 -0.33
N SER A 121 3.03 7.13 -0.16
CA SER A 121 2.79 6.10 -1.19
C SER A 121 2.18 6.70 -2.46
N LEU A 122 1.23 7.63 -2.33
CA LEU A 122 0.61 8.32 -3.47
C LEU A 122 1.63 9.19 -4.21
N ILE A 123 2.50 9.90 -3.49
CA ILE A 123 3.60 10.67 -4.09
C ILE A 123 4.55 9.74 -4.85
N ALA A 124 4.91 8.58 -4.27
CA ALA A 124 5.76 7.60 -4.94
C ALA A 124 5.11 7.05 -6.22
N TYR A 125 3.82 6.71 -6.18
CA TYR A 125 3.07 6.29 -7.37
C TYR A 125 2.97 7.40 -8.42
N ALA A 126 2.70 8.64 -8.01
CA ALA A 126 2.66 9.79 -8.91
C ALA A 126 4.02 10.00 -9.59
N ALA A 127 5.11 9.94 -8.83
CA ALA A 127 6.46 10.04 -9.36
C ALA A 127 6.74 8.91 -10.37
N ALA A 128 6.34 7.67 -10.07
CA ALA A 128 6.52 6.54 -10.98
C ALA A 128 5.60 6.58 -12.22
N LEU A 129 4.44 7.25 -12.16
CA LEU A 129 3.59 7.51 -13.32
C LEU A 129 4.18 8.58 -14.25
N ILE A 130 4.76 9.64 -13.68
CA ILE A 130 5.38 10.75 -14.42
C ILE A 130 6.72 10.29 -15.02
N LEU A 131 7.52 9.57 -14.23
CA LEU A 131 8.86 9.08 -14.58
C LEU A 131 8.87 7.55 -14.56
N PRO A 132 8.22 6.87 -15.53
CA PRO A 132 8.19 5.42 -15.56
C PRO A 132 9.63 4.89 -15.64
N PRO A 133 9.98 3.85 -14.85
CA PRO A 133 11.29 3.24 -14.94
C PRO A 133 11.50 2.71 -16.36
N GLY A 134 12.62 3.09 -16.98
CA GLY A 134 12.96 2.64 -18.33
C GLY A 134 12.98 1.11 -18.36
N LYS A 135 12.31 0.50 -19.35
CA LYS A 135 12.42 -0.95 -19.59
C LYS A 135 13.90 -1.28 -19.76
N ASN A 136 14.48 -2.00 -18.80
CA ASN A 136 15.87 -2.39 -18.88
C ASN A 136 16.05 -3.29 -20.13
N PRO A 137 16.85 -2.91 -21.14
CA PRO A 137 16.98 -3.66 -22.39
C PRO A 137 17.63 -5.04 -22.19
N ALA A 138 18.18 -5.34 -21.01
CA ALA A 138 18.81 -6.62 -20.69
C ALA A 138 17.84 -7.78 -20.40
N ARG A 139 16.51 -7.59 -20.58
CA ARG A 139 15.48 -8.62 -20.37
C ARG A 139 14.50 -8.78 -21.55
N ALA A 140 14.86 -8.29 -22.74
CA ALA A 140 14.14 -8.53 -23.99
C ALA A 140 14.73 -9.72 -24.75
#